data_AF-A0A0L8ANM4-F1
#
_entry.id   AF-A0A0L8ANM4-F1
#
_cell.length_a   1.000
_cell.length_b   1.000
_cell.length_c   1.000
_cell.angle_alpha   90.00
_cell.angle_beta   90.00
_cell.angle_gamma   90.00
#
_symmetry.space_group_name_H-M   'P 1'
#
loop_
_entity.id
_entity.type
_entity.pdbx_description
1 polymer ?
#
loop_
_entity_poly.entity_id
_entity_poly.type
_entity_poly.pdbx_seq_one_letter_code
_entity_poly.pdbx_strand_id
1 'polypeptide(L)'
;MSDLKTNFPDWRPEKQAIDPRLRKVRNRTQLADFYGCHINTLKRWLDLAENRISFQLKGRRSFFPNEILEIVDVLGPSPKD
;
A
#
# COMPACT_ATOMS: atom_id res chain seq x y z
N MET A 1 -38.41 7.42 9.07
CA MET A 1 -37.23 7.77 8.24
C MET A 1 -36.02 7.48 9.07
N SER A 2 -35.30 6.40 8.77
CA SER A 2 -34.09 6.02 9.52
C SER A 2 -32.89 6.31 8.63
N ASP A 3 -32.19 7.38 8.96
CA ASP A 3 -30.95 7.79 8.31
C ASP A 3 -29.92 6.65 8.42
N LEU A 4 -29.62 6.01 7.29
CA LEU A 4 -28.42 5.21 7.11
C LEU A 4 -27.22 6.16 7.24
N LYS A 5 -26.76 6.38 8.47
CA LYS A 5 -25.37 6.75 8.71
C LYS A 5 -24.53 5.55 8.30
N THR A 6 -24.12 5.54 7.03
CA THR A 6 -23.06 4.67 6.53
C THR A 6 -21.85 4.90 7.42
N ASN A 7 -21.63 3.96 8.34
CA ASN A 7 -20.41 3.80 9.10
C ASN A 7 -19.29 3.55 8.09
N PHE A 8 -18.71 4.61 7.54
CA PHE A 8 -17.37 4.53 7.02
C PHE A 8 -16.48 4.29 8.25
N PRO A 9 -15.69 3.19 8.29
CA PRO A 9 -14.73 3.03 9.36
C PRO A 9 -13.85 4.28 9.38
N ASP A 10 -13.84 4.96 10.53
CA ASP A 10 -12.94 6.07 10.86
C ASP A 10 -11.52 5.54 10.72
N TRP A 11 -10.94 5.61 9.51
CA TRP A 11 -9.57 5.20 9.22
C TRP A 11 -8.66 6.24 9.86
N ARG A 12 -8.48 6.13 11.18
CA ARG A 12 -7.45 6.89 11.88
C ARG A 12 -6.09 6.28 11.55
N PRO A 13 -5.12 7.07 11.07
CA PRO A 13 -3.74 6.63 10.90
C PRO A 13 -2.99 6.55 12.26
N GLU A 14 -3.70 6.36 13.38
CA GLU A 14 -3.07 6.18 14.68
C GLU A 14 -2.67 4.72 14.86
N LYS A 15 -1.42 4.44 14.47
CA LYS A 15 -0.68 3.24 14.85
C LYS A 15 -1.19 1.93 14.25
N GLN A 16 -1.33 1.87 12.92
CA GLN A 16 -1.02 0.59 12.28
C GLN A 16 0.44 0.28 12.63
N ALA A 17 0.68 -0.80 13.37
CA ALA A 17 2.02 -1.29 13.64
C ALA A 17 2.66 -1.57 12.29
N ILE A 18 3.41 -0.60 11.77
CA ILE A 18 4.13 -0.73 10.50
C ILE A 18 4.96 -1.99 10.62
N ASP A 19 4.64 -2.98 9.79
CA ASP A 19 5.35 -4.25 9.82
C ASP A 19 6.84 -3.95 9.68
N PRO A 20 7.70 -4.35 10.64
CA PRO A 20 9.12 -4.01 10.61
C PRO A 20 9.80 -4.53 9.34
N ARG A 21 9.21 -5.50 8.64
CA ARG A 21 9.67 -5.99 7.34
C ARG A 21 9.58 -4.92 6.25
N LEU A 22 8.59 -4.03 6.29
CA LEU A 22 8.44 -2.93 5.32
C LEU A 22 9.61 -1.95 5.36
N ARG A 23 10.28 -1.79 6.51
CA ARG A 23 11.47 -0.94 6.61
C ARG A 23 12.63 -1.40 5.73
N LYS A 24 12.68 -2.71 5.43
CA LYS A 24 13.69 -3.34 4.57
C LYS A 24 13.29 -3.36 3.09
N VAL A 25 12.03 -3.08 2.78
CA VAL A 25 11.53 -2.99 1.41
C VAL A 25 12.00 -1.67 0.80
N ARG A 26 12.59 -1.77 -0.40
CA ARG A 26 13.13 -0.64 -1.16
C ARG A 26 12.71 -0.68 -2.62
N ASN A 27 12.11 -1.76 -3.12
CA ASN A 27 11.77 -1.88 -4.54
C ASN A 27 10.50 -2.72 -4.75
N ARG A 28 9.98 -2.70 -5.99
CA ARG A 28 8.75 -3.42 -6.37
C ARG A 28 8.86 -4.93 -6.16
N THR A 29 10.03 -5.52 -6.37
CA THR A 29 10.22 -6.97 -6.22
C THR A 29 10.06 -7.40 -4.76
N GLN A 30 10.71 -6.67 -3.84
CA GLN A 30 10.58 -6.91 -2.41
C GLN A 30 9.17 -6.61 -1.91
N LEU A 31 8.51 -5.59 -2.47
CA LEU A 31 7.12 -5.31 -2.14
C LEU A 31 6.21 -6.45 -2.62
N ALA A 32 6.42 -6.98 -3.82
CA ALA A 32 5.64 -8.09 -4.35
C ALA A 32 5.80 -9.36 -3.50
N ASP A 33 7.03 -9.64 -3.08
CA ASP A 33 7.37 -10.71 -2.14
C ASP A 33 6.69 -10.53 -0.77
N PHE A 34 6.68 -9.31 -0.25
CA PHE A 34 5.96 -8.97 0.98
C PHE A 34 4.45 -9.23 0.89
N TYR A 35 3.84 -8.95 -0.26
CA TYR A 35 2.44 -9.25 -0.55
C TYR A 35 2.18 -10.69 -1.01
N GLY A 36 3.22 -11.52 -1.15
CA GLY A 36 3.10 -12.89 -1.65
C GLY A 36 2.54 -12.98 -3.07
N CYS A 37 2.73 -11.95 -3.90
CA CYS A 37 2.12 -11.86 -5.23
C CYS A 37 3.17 -11.73 -6.34
N HIS A 38 2.77 -12.04 -7.58
CA HIS A 38 3.62 -11.80 -8.74
C HIS A 38 3.82 -10.29 -8.99
N ILE A 39 5.01 -9.90 -9.43
CA ILE A 39 5.34 -8.49 -9.70
C ILE A 39 4.43 -7.82 -10.73
N ASN A 40 3.88 -8.59 -11.67
CA ASN A 40 2.91 -8.09 -12.65
C ASN A 40 1.56 -7.76 -12.01
N THR A 41 1.13 -8.53 -11.01
CA THR A 41 -0.06 -8.25 -10.20
C THR A 41 0.15 -6.99 -9.40
N LEU A 42 1.30 -6.88 -8.70
CA LEU A 42 1.64 -5.66 -7.96
C LEU A 42 1.69 -4.43 -8.88
N LYS A 43 2.24 -4.55 -10.08
CA LYS A 43 2.26 -3.44 -11.05
C LYS A 43 0.85 -2.95 -11.37
N ARG A 44 -0.13 -3.85 -11.56
CA ARG A 44 -1.52 -3.46 -11.80
C ARG A 44 -2.12 -2.75 -10.59
N TRP A 45 -1.87 -3.25 -9.38
CA TRP A 45 -2.33 -2.59 -8.16
C TRP A 45 -1.73 -1.20 -7.99
N LEU A 46 -0.43 -1.07 -8.26
CA LEU A 46 0.29 0.20 -8.26
C LEU A 46 -0.24 1.19 -9.31
N ASP A 47 -0.60 0.71 -10.49
CA ASP A 47 -1.18 1.52 -11.57
C ASP A 47 -2.57 2.08 -11.14
N LEU A 48 -3.40 1.23 -10.53
CA LEU A 48 -4.69 1.64 -9.97
C LEU A 48 -4.54 2.60 -8.77
N ALA A 49 -3.46 2.43 -8.00
CA ALA A 49 -3.13 3.26 -6.85
C ALA A 49 -2.38 4.55 -7.24
N GLU A 50 -1.88 4.68 -8.47
CA GLU A 50 -1.01 5.81 -8.87
C GLU A 50 -1.71 7.16 -8.65
N ASN A 51 -3.02 7.24 -8.87
CA ASN A 51 -3.82 8.45 -8.64
C ASN A 51 -4.04 8.79 -7.15
N ARG A 52 -3.71 7.89 -6.23
CA ARG A 52 -3.86 8.05 -4.77
C ARG A 52 -2.52 8.28 -4.06
N ILE A 53 -1.41 8.12 -4.78
CA ILE A 53 -0.06 8.23 -4.27
C ILE A 53 0.49 9.61 -4.63
N SER A 54 1.23 10.24 -3.72
CA SER A 54 1.72 11.62 -3.85
C SER A 54 2.92 11.75 -4.80
N PHE A 55 3.44 10.64 -5.34
CA PHE A 55 4.66 10.57 -6.12
C PHE A 55 4.54 9.63 -7.34
N GLN A 56 5.39 9.87 -8.34
CA GLN A 56 5.41 9.06 -9.55
C GLN A 56 6.09 7.70 -9.31
N LEU A 57 5.37 6.63 -9.60
CA LEU A 57 5.88 5.27 -9.54
C LEU A 57 6.70 4.93 -10.78
N LYS A 58 6.27 5.38 -11.96
CA LYS A 58 6.85 5.00 -13.26
C LYS A 58 8.34 5.36 -13.36
N GLY A 59 9.14 4.43 -13.89
CA GLY A 59 10.58 4.62 -14.10
C GLY A 59 11.46 4.51 -12.85
N ARG A 60 10.89 4.48 -11.64
CA ARG A 60 11.67 4.31 -10.41
C ARG A 60 12.09 2.86 -10.20
N ARG A 61 13.39 2.67 -9.89
CA ARG A 61 13.98 1.38 -9.51
C ARG A 61 13.86 1.09 -8.02
N SER A 62 13.85 2.14 -7.20
CA SER A 62 13.79 2.05 -5.75
C SER A 62 12.87 3.13 -5.18
N PHE A 63 12.40 2.90 -3.96
CA PHE A 63 11.52 3.77 -3.18
C PHE A 63 12.11 4.02 -1.81
N PHE A 64 11.80 5.19 -1.25
CA PHE A 64 12.11 5.51 0.13
C PHE A 64 11.21 4.72 1.08
N PRO A 65 11.65 4.45 2.33
CA PRO A 65 10.79 3.77 3.30
C PRO A 65 9.44 4.47 3.47
N ASN A 66 9.39 5.81 3.51
CA ASN A 66 8.12 6.55 3.62
C ASN A 66 7.20 6.34 2.41
N GLU A 67 7.77 6.24 1.21
CA GLU A 67 7.01 5.96 -0.02
C GLU A 67 6.42 4.54 -0.01
N ILE A 68 7.17 3.57 0.51
CA ILE A 68 6.66 2.21 0.70
C ILE A 68 5.50 2.20 1.70
N LEU A 69 5.58 3.00 2.77
CA LEU A 69 4.48 3.11 3.73
C LEU A 69 3.24 3.70 3.09
N GLU A 70 3.37 4.76 2.30
CA GLU A 70 2.25 5.36 1.56
C GLU A 70 1.63 4.36 0.58
N ILE A 71 2.45 3.61 -0.18
CA ILE A 71 1.96 2.55 -1.07
C ILE A 71 1.17 1.51 -0.28
N VAL A 72 1.69 1.04 0.86
CA VAL A 72 1.01 0.02 1.68
C VAL A 72 -0.27 0.57 2.31
N ASP A 73 -0.28 1.82 2.73
CA ASP A 73 -1.48 2.47 3.24
C ASP A 73 -2.58 2.54 2.17
N VAL A 74 -2.22 2.88 0.93
CA VAL A 74 -3.16 2.93 -0.21
C VAL A 74 -3.61 1.55 -0.66
N LEU A 75 -2.70 0.57 -0.73
CA LEU A 75 -3.01 -0.81 -1.13
C LEU A 75 -3.76 -1.59 -0.05
N GLY A 76 -3.64 -1.16 1.20
CA GLY A 76 -4.15 -1.87 2.37
C GLY A 76 -3.23 -3.00 2.85
N PRO A 77 -3.50 -3.56 4.04
CA PRO A 77 -2.73 -4.69 4.57
C PRO A 77 -2.79 -5.87 3.60
N SER A 78 -1.66 -6.56 3.44
CA SER A 78 -1.60 -7.78 2.62
C SER A 78 -2.72 -8.74 3.06
N PRO A 79 -3.55 -9.25 2.13
CA PRO A 79 -4.51 -10.28 2.47
C PRO A 79 -3.72 -11.51 2.90
N LYS A 80 -3.52 -11.64 4.22
CA LYS A 80 -3.09 -12.89 4.83
C LYS A 80 -4.22 -13.88 4.58
N ASP A 81 -3.99 -14.80 3.66
CA ASP A 81 -4.61 -16.12 3.72
C ASP A 81 -4.07 -16.86 4.96
#